data_AF-A0A1F3GDJ2-F1
#
_entry.id   AF-A0A1F3GDJ2-F1
#
_cell.length_a   1.000
_cell.length_b   1.000
_cell.length_c   1.000
_cell.angle_alpha   90.00
_cell.angle_beta   90.00
_cell.angle_gamma   90.00
#
_symmetry.space_group_name_H-M   'P 1'
#
loop_
_entity.id
_entity.type
_entity.pdbx_description
1 polymer ?
#
loop_
_entity_poly.entity_id
_entity_poly.type
_entity_poly.pdbx_seq_one_letter_code
_entity_poly.pdbx_strand_id
1 'polypeptide(L)' 'MGEKLKSFFEKANALGGMKAQMRLTLLTKMSSIRAEDEVDSAENVELFENSMKELEKEFKN' A
#
# COMPACT_ATOMS: atom_id res chain seq x y z
N MET A 1 7.30 -1.21 -14.18
CA MET A 1 6.67 -2.22 -13.31
C MET A 1 6.81 -1.68 -11.91
N GLY A 2 5.71 -1.52 -11.18
CA GLY A 2 5.56 -0.62 -10.03
C GLY A 2 6.37 -1.03 -8.81
N GLU A 3 7.67 -0.77 -8.82
CA GLU A 3 8.56 -1.02 -7.67
C GLU A 3 8.15 -0.17 -6.47
N LYS A 4 7.69 1.07 -6.72
CA LYS A 4 7.25 1.95 -5.63
C LYS A 4 5.93 1.46 -5.05
N LEU A 5 4.95 1.10 -5.88
CA LEU A 5 3.67 0.54 -5.40
C LEU A 5 3.85 -0.77 -4.61
N LYS A 6 4.72 -1.67 -5.08
CA LYS A 6 5.09 -2.89 -4.34
C LYS A 6 5.72 -2.59 -2.98
N SER A 7 6.63 -1.60 -2.90
CA SER A 7 7.29 -1.23 -1.64
C SER A 7 6.31 -0.80 -0.54
N PHE A 8 5.14 -0.26 -0.90
CA PHE A 8 4.12 0.09 0.08
C PHE A 8 3.48 -1.14 0.73
N PHE A 9 3.35 -2.26 0.02
CA PHE A 9 2.90 -3.52 0.60
C PHE A 9 3.91 -4.11 1.59
N GLU A 10 5.20 -3.91 1.34
CA GLU A 10 6.26 -4.29 2.28
C GLU A 10 6.23 -3.43 3.54
N LYS A 11 6.06 -2.11 3.38
CA LYS A 11 5.90 -1.17 4.51
C LYS A 11 4.64 -1.48 5.32
N ALA A 12 3.52 -1.76 4.67
CA ALA A 12 2.30 -2.18 5.35
C ALA A 12 2.51 -3.48 6.13
N ASN A 13 3.22 -4.46 5.55
CA ASN A 13 3.57 -5.69 6.26
C ASN A 13 4.44 -5.44 7.50
N ALA A 14 5.43 -4.55 7.41
CA ALA A 14 6.25 -4.16 8.54
C ALA A 14 5.45 -3.44 9.64
N LEU A 15 4.39 -2.73 9.26
CA LEU A 15 3.53 -1.97 10.19
C LEU A 15 2.58 -2.87 10.99
N GLY A 16 1.91 -3.81 10.32
CA GLY A 16 0.83 -4.60 10.94
C GLY A 16 0.64 -6.00 10.35
N GLY A 17 1.66 -6.51 9.66
CA GLY A 17 1.64 -7.80 9.00
C GLY A 17 0.57 -7.92 7.91
N MET A 18 0.02 -9.12 7.78
CA MET A 18 -1.01 -9.45 6.78
C MET A 18 -2.28 -8.59 6.92
N LYS A 19 -2.64 -8.16 8.14
CA LYS A 19 -3.81 -7.29 8.37
C LYS A 19 -3.62 -5.91 7.71
N ALA A 20 -2.44 -5.31 7.87
CA ALA A 20 -2.11 -4.04 7.26
C ALA A 20 -2.01 -4.14 5.73
N GLN A 21 -1.47 -5.24 5.19
CA GLN A 21 -1.47 -5.47 3.72
C GLN A 21 -2.88 -5.59 3.13
N MET A 22 -3.78 -6.32 3.81
CA MET A 22 -5.19 -6.39 3.39
C MET A 22 -5.86 -5.02 3.47
N ARG A 23 -5.60 -4.27 4.54
CA ARG A 23 -6.15 -2.93 4.70
C ARG A 23 -5.64 -1.97 3.63
N LEU A 24 -4.37 -2.03 3.26
CA LEU A 24 -3.81 -1.29 2.13
C LEU A 24 -4.56 -1.62 0.83
N THR A 25 -4.78 -2.92 0.57
CA THR A 25 -5.55 -3.38 -0.61
C THR A 25 -6.97 -2.81 -0.64
N LEU A 26 -7.63 -2.72 0.51
CA LEU A 26 -8.99 -2.16 0.61
C LEU A 26 -9.02 -0.64 0.37
N LEU A 27 -7.99 0.09 0.82
CA LEU A 27 -7.89 1.54 0.63
C LEU A 27 -7.53 1.90 -0.82
N THR A 28 -6.58 1.18 -1.42
CA THR A 28 -6.09 1.45 -2.78
C THR A 28 -6.90 0.73 -3.86
N LYS A 29 -7.71 -0.26 -3.48
CA LYS A 29 -8.42 -1.20 -4.38
C LYS A 29 -7.48 -1.91 -5.36
N MET A 30 -6.21 -2.03 -4.99
CA MET A 30 -5.16 -2.62 -5.80
C MET A 30 -4.48 -3.69 -4.96
N SER A 31 -4.39 -4.92 -5.48
CA SER A 31 -3.65 -6.00 -4.81
C SER A 31 -2.14 -5.83 -5.02
N SER A 32 -1.32 -6.48 -4.19
CA SER A 32 0.14 -6.47 -4.37
C SER A 32 0.56 -6.97 -5.74
N ILE A 33 -0.11 -8.00 -6.28
CA ILE A 33 0.18 -8.53 -7.62
C ILE A 33 -0.12 -7.48 -8.68
N ARG A 34 -1.29 -6.81 -8.58
CA ARG A 34 -1.65 -5.75 -9.52
C ARG A 34 -0.73 -4.54 -9.41
N ALA A 35 -0.28 -4.19 -8.20
CA ALA A 35 0.66 -3.10 -7.96
C ALA A 35 2.02 -3.31 -8.64
N GLU A 36 2.45 -4.56 -8.85
CA GLU A 36 3.68 -4.88 -9.57
C GLU A 36 3.57 -4.61 -11.08
N ASP A 37 2.39 -4.84 -11.65
CA ASP A 37 2.11 -4.66 -13.07
C ASP A 37 1.72 -3.22 -13.44
N GLU A 38 1.12 -2.49 -12.50
CA GLU A 38 0.70 -1.11 -12.70
C GLU A 38 1.91 -0.14 -12.75
N VAL A 39 1.71 0.99 -13.42
CA VAL A 39 2.73 2.04 -13.49
C VAL A 39 2.74 2.82 -12.18
N ASP A 40 3.93 3.19 -11.71
CA ASP A 40 4.16 4.16 -10.64
C ASP A 40 3.77 5.59 -11.11
N SER A 41 2.52 5.77 -11.54
CA SER A 41 1.96 7.07 -11.88
C SER A 41 1.87 7.93 -10.61
N ALA A 42 1.94 9.25 -10.76
CA ALA A 42 1.81 10.17 -9.63
C ALA A 42 0.49 9.92 -8.85
N GLU A 43 -0.59 9.63 -9.57
CA GLU A 43 -1.91 9.31 -8.99
C GLU A 43 -1.88 8.05 -8.13
N ASN A 44 -1.31 6.94 -8.65
CA ASN A 44 -1.22 5.69 -7.89
C ASN A 44 -0.30 5.87 -6.67
N VAL A 45 0.82 6.56 -6.84
CA VAL A 45 1.75 6.83 -5.75
C VAL A 45 1.08 7.64 -4.65
N GLU A 46 0.39 8.72 -4.99
CA GLU A 46 -0.33 9.56 -4.03
C GLU A 46 -1.44 8.80 -3.30
N LEU A 47 -2.19 7.95 -4.02
CA LEU A 47 -3.21 7.08 -3.43
C LEU A 47 -2.60 6.16 -2.37
N PHE A 48 -1.47 5.52 -2.68
CA PHE A 48 -0.79 4.62 -1.75
C PHE A 48 -0.16 5.37 -0.58
N GLU A 49 0.43 6.54 -0.79
CA GLU A 49 0.98 7.38 0.28
C GLU A 49 -0.10 7.83 1.26
N ASN A 50 -1.27 8.24 0.75
CA ASN A 50 -2.40 8.60 1.60
C ASN A 50 -2.97 7.38 2.33
N SER A 51 -3.06 6.23 1.67
CA SER A 51 -3.52 4.98 2.29
C SER A 51 -2.57 4.53 3.41
N MET A 52 -1.26 4.72 3.24
CA MET A 52 -0.27 4.41 4.29
C MET A 52 -0.41 5.30 5.52
N LYS A 53 -0.72 6.60 5.36
CA LYS A 53 -0.99 7.48 6.50
C LYS A 53 -2.19 7.02 7.32
N GLU A 54 -3.24 6.54 6.66
CA GLU A 54 -4.40 5.97 7.35
C GLU A 54 -4.06 4.67 8.07
N LEU A 55 -3.26 3.79 7.42
CA LEU A 55 -2.72 2.58 8.04
C LEU A 55 -1.88 2.87 9.28
N GLU A 56 -0.98 3.85 9.22
CA GLU A 56 -0.14 4.25 10.35
C GLU A 56 -0.98 4.68 11.56
N LYS A 57 -2.09 5.40 11.35
CA LYS A 57 -3.02 5.75 12.44
C LYS A 57 -3.70 4.52 13.05
N GLU A 58 -3.96 3.49 12.25
CA GLU A 58 -4.68 2.29 12.67
C GLU A 58 -3.79 1.29 13.42
N PHE A 59 -2.53 1.12 12.98
CA PHE A 59 -1.64 0.06 13.47
C PHE A 59 -0.50 0.53 14.38
N LYS A 60 -0.20 1.84 14.47
CA LYS A 60 0.86 2.39 15.33
C LYS A 60 0.38 2.68 16.76
N ASN A 61 -0.48 1.82 17.31
CA ASN A 61 -0.91 1.87 18.72
C ASN A 61 0.04 1.08 19.61
#